data_AF-I4BMT2-F1
#
_entry.id   AF-I4BMT2-F1
#
_cell.length_a   1.000
_cell.length_b   1.000
_cell.length_c   1.000
_cell.angle_alpha   90.00
_cell.angle_beta   90.00
_cell.angle_gamma   90.00
#
_symmetry.space_group_name_H-M   'P 1'
#
loop_
_entity.id
_entity.type
_entity.pdbx_description
1 polymer ?
#
loop_
_entity_poly.entity_id
_entity_poly.type
_entity_poly.pdbx_seq_one_letter_code
_entity_poly.pdbx_strand_id
1 'polypeptide(L)'
;MVNRLDITTWAYNKTALNSYRADNNGGKSVRVDWTARADGHEIDGACASSARVQGPDTDQAKDSSNCSSSVWFDIHQPGNYTVTVTTHQDSGAEYSQNITLAIVP
;
A
#
# COMPACT_ATOMS: atom_id res chain seq x y z
N MET A 1 -7.90 -19.27 -2.39
CA MET A 1 -8.19 -18.08 -1.56
C MET A 1 -6.89 -17.29 -1.46
N VAL A 2 -6.94 -15.95 -1.53
CA VAL A 2 -5.75 -15.11 -1.31
C VAL A 2 -5.13 -15.47 0.04
N ASN A 3 -3.84 -15.79 0.04
CA ASN A 3 -3.08 -16.13 1.24
C ASN A 3 -1.79 -15.31 1.39
N ARG A 4 -1.53 -14.38 0.46
CA ARG A 4 -0.36 -13.50 0.48
C ARG A 4 -0.58 -12.23 -0.33
N LEU A 5 -0.01 -11.12 0.13
CA LEU A 5 0.04 -9.85 -0.59
C LEU A 5 1.49 -9.37 -0.79
N ASP A 6 1.88 -9.31 -2.07
CA ASP A 6 3.03 -8.60 -2.65
C ASP A 6 3.02 -7.09 -2.48
N ILE A 7 3.14 -6.53 -1.28
CA ILE A 7 3.13 -5.08 -1.10
C ILE A 7 4.52 -4.48 -1.32
N THR A 8 4.60 -3.53 -2.24
CA THR A 8 5.80 -2.70 -2.47
C THR A 8 5.43 -1.23 -2.52
N THR A 9 6.41 -0.36 -2.29
CA THR A 9 6.24 1.08 -2.41
C THR A 9 7.26 1.69 -3.36
N TRP A 10 6.89 2.82 -3.97
CA TRP A 10 7.76 3.59 -4.83
C TRP A 10 7.55 5.09 -4.67
N ALA A 11 8.65 5.83 -4.57
CA ALA A 11 8.69 7.28 -4.71
C ALA A 11 10.13 7.71 -5.06
N TYR A 12 10.28 8.94 -5.55
CA TYR A 12 11.60 9.55 -5.74
C TYR A 12 12.34 9.75 -4.41
N ASN A 13 13.67 9.86 -4.46
CA ASN A 13 14.56 10.05 -3.32
C ASN A 13 14.47 8.92 -2.28
N LYS A 14 14.54 7.67 -2.76
CA LYS A 14 14.57 6.48 -1.91
C LYS A 14 15.83 6.48 -1.03
N THR A 15 15.65 6.27 0.27
CA THR A 15 16.74 6.24 1.26
C THR A 15 16.99 4.82 1.78
N ALA A 16 15.94 4.00 1.88
CA ALA A 16 16.01 2.58 2.26
C ALA A 16 14.78 1.81 1.73
N LEU A 17 14.61 0.55 2.15
CA LEU A 17 13.39 -0.21 1.85
C LEU A 17 12.17 0.53 2.41
N ASN A 18 11.16 0.77 1.57
CA ASN A 18 9.96 1.53 1.90
C ASN A 18 10.23 2.84 2.65
N SER A 19 11.34 3.51 2.33
CA SER A 19 11.75 4.75 3.00
C SER A 19 12.20 5.78 1.97
N TYR A 20 11.70 7.01 2.10
CA TYR A 20 11.91 8.07 1.13
C TYR A 20 12.13 9.41 1.83
N ARG A 21 12.95 10.25 1.21
CA ARG A 21 13.15 11.62 1.66
C ARG A 21 11.97 12.50 1.23
N ALA A 22 11.45 13.30 2.16
CA ALA A 22 10.44 14.30 1.90
C ALA A 22 10.90 15.28 0.81
N ASP A 23 9.94 15.74 0.01
CA ASP A 23 10.16 16.80 -0.96
C ASP A 23 10.22 18.16 -0.23
N ASN A 24 10.59 19.23 -0.95
CA ASN A 24 10.86 20.55 -0.33
C ASN A 24 9.66 21.16 0.42
N ASN A 25 8.44 20.64 0.19
CA ASN A 25 7.21 21.05 0.89
C ASN A 25 6.98 20.28 2.20
N GLY A 26 7.88 19.38 2.60
CA GLY A 26 7.75 18.52 3.78
C GLY A 26 6.91 17.27 3.57
N GLY A 27 6.29 17.10 2.39
CA GLY A 27 5.47 15.96 2.04
C GLY A 27 6.17 14.98 1.08
N LYS A 28 5.47 13.93 0.67
CA LYS A 28 5.91 12.96 -0.33
C LYS A 28 4.69 12.32 -1.00
N SER A 29 4.71 12.26 -2.33
CA SER A 29 3.81 11.38 -3.06
C SER A 29 4.43 9.98 -3.18
N VAL A 30 3.72 8.95 -2.70
CA VAL A 30 4.18 7.55 -2.67
C VAL A 30 3.18 6.66 -3.39
N ARG A 31 3.67 5.86 -4.33
CA ARG A 31 2.90 4.78 -4.94
C ARG A 31 2.98 3.54 -4.06
N VAL A 32 1.83 2.94 -3.78
CA VAL A 32 1.71 1.62 -3.17
C VAL A 32 1.25 0.67 -4.26
N ASP A 33 2.01 -0.39 -4.49
CA ASP A 33 1.71 -1.44 -5.45
C ASP A 33 1.50 -2.75 -4.68
N TRP A 34 0.47 -3.52 -5.04
CA TRP A 34 0.25 -4.83 -4.46
C TRP A 34 -0.16 -5.87 -5.48
N THR A 35 0.31 -7.09 -5.25
CA THR A 35 -0.08 -8.29 -5.99
C THR A 35 -0.71 -9.32 -5.04
N ALA A 36 -1.97 -9.70 -5.27
CA ALA A 36 -2.60 -10.76 -4.49
C ALA A 36 -2.17 -12.13 -5.00
N ARG A 37 -1.83 -13.04 -4.07
CA ARG A 37 -1.45 -14.41 -4.42
C ARG A 37 -2.23 -15.47 -3.66
N ALA A 38 -2.45 -16.60 -4.33
CA ALA A 38 -2.86 -17.87 -3.73
C ALA A 38 -1.85 -18.94 -4.14
N ASP A 39 -1.30 -19.64 -3.16
CA ASP A 39 -0.44 -20.81 -3.37
C ASP A 39 0.72 -20.55 -4.35
N GLY A 40 1.27 -19.34 -4.33
CA GLY A 40 2.39 -18.91 -5.17
C GLY A 40 2.00 -18.33 -6.54
N HIS A 41 0.73 -18.36 -6.91
CA HIS A 41 0.21 -17.80 -8.15
C HIS A 41 -0.49 -16.46 -7.93
N GLU A 42 -0.34 -15.53 -8.87
CA GLU A 42 -1.12 -14.30 -8.89
C GLU A 42 -2.60 -14.61 -9.15
N ILE A 43 -3.47 -13.89 -8.44
CA ILE A 43 -4.92 -13.95 -8.65
C ILE A 43 -5.36 -12.68 -9.35
N ASP A 44 -5.92 -12.86 -10.54
CA ASP A 44 -6.58 -11.80 -11.29
C ASP A 44 -8.08 -12.11 -11.39
N GLY A 45 -8.88 -11.41 -10.58
CA GLY A 45 -10.35 -11.41 -10.67
C GLY A 45 -11.09 -12.04 -9.49
N ALA A 46 -12.41 -11.84 -9.48
CA ALA A 46 -13.34 -12.24 -8.41
C ALA A 46 -13.01 -11.65 -7.02
N CYS A 47 -12.52 -10.41 -7.01
CA CYS A 47 -12.08 -9.71 -5.82
C CYS A 47 -11.95 -8.19 -6.04
N ALA A 48 -12.15 -7.44 -4.97
CA ALA A 48 -11.76 -6.04 -4.83
C ALA A 48 -10.63 -5.92 -3.81
N SER A 49 -9.93 -4.80 -3.80
CA SER A 49 -8.91 -4.53 -2.77
C SER A 49 -8.90 -3.08 -2.36
N SER A 50 -8.26 -2.79 -1.23
CA SER A 50 -8.04 -1.44 -0.74
C SER A 50 -6.63 -1.33 -0.18
N ALA A 51 -6.06 -0.13 -0.28
CA ALA A 51 -4.85 0.25 0.43
C ALA A 51 -5.18 1.41 1.38
N ARG A 52 -4.68 1.34 2.61
CA ARG A 52 -4.80 2.40 3.61
C ARG A 52 -3.41 2.78 4.11
N VAL A 53 -3.13 4.08 4.14
CA VAL A 53 -1.91 4.64 4.74
C VAL A 53 -2.30 5.42 5.98
N GLN A 54 -1.81 4.98 7.14
CA GLN A 54 -2.09 5.60 8.43
C GLN A 54 -0.79 5.99 9.15
N GLY A 55 -0.74 7.20 9.70
CA GLY A 55 0.39 7.72 10.46
C GLY A 55 0.13 9.15 10.92
N PRO A 56 1.18 9.95 11.22
CA PRO A 56 1.03 11.32 11.70
C PRO A 56 0.11 12.16 10.81
N ASP A 57 -1.02 12.58 11.38
CA ASP A 57 -2.12 13.33 10.75
C ASP A 57 -2.50 12.84 9.33
N THR A 58 -2.31 11.55 9.07
CA THR A 58 -2.61 10.94 7.78
C THR A 58 -3.40 9.67 8.03
N ASP A 59 -4.59 9.62 7.45
CA ASP A 59 -5.41 8.43 7.40
C ASP A 59 -6.17 8.46 6.08
N GLN A 60 -5.57 7.83 5.07
CA GLN A 60 -6.09 7.82 3.70
C GLN A 60 -6.32 6.39 3.27
N ALA A 61 -7.47 6.10 2.68
CA ALA A 61 -7.77 4.83 2.05
C ALA A 61 -8.11 5.04 0.57
N LYS A 62 -7.73 4.09 -0.27
CA LYS A 62 -8.05 4.05 -1.70
C LYS A 62 -8.43 2.64 -2.09
N ASP A 63 -9.57 2.52 -2.77
CA ASP A 63 -10.13 1.26 -3.22
C ASP A 63 -9.72 0.95 -4.67
N SER A 64 -9.76 -0.32 -5.01
CA SER A 64 -9.54 -0.85 -6.35
C SER A 64 -10.50 -2.01 -6.61
N SER A 65 -11.02 -2.08 -7.82
CA SER A 65 -11.93 -3.17 -8.26
C SER A 65 -11.18 -4.45 -8.63
N ASN A 66 -9.88 -4.55 -8.33
CA ASN A 66 -9.02 -5.68 -8.70
C ASN A 66 -8.32 -6.25 -7.46
N CYS A 67 -7.89 -7.51 -7.52
CA CYS A 67 -7.04 -8.15 -6.49
C CYS A 67 -5.68 -7.47 -6.36
N SER A 68 -5.03 -7.27 -7.50
CA SER A 68 -3.75 -6.60 -7.64
C SER A 68 -3.97 -5.18 -8.16
N SER A 69 -3.28 -4.19 -7.60
CA SER A 69 -3.41 -2.82 -8.08
C SER A 69 -2.26 -1.93 -7.64
N SER A 70 -2.34 -0.67 -8.05
CA SER A 70 -1.43 0.35 -7.58
C SER A 70 -2.12 1.69 -7.44
N VAL A 71 -1.87 2.40 -6.34
CA VAL A 71 -2.46 3.71 -6.07
C VAL A 71 -1.43 4.64 -5.46
N TRP A 72 -1.62 5.94 -5.69
CA TRP A 72 -0.77 7.00 -5.15
C TRP A 72 -1.35 7.57 -3.86
N PHE A 73 -0.52 7.87 -2.88
CA PHE A 73 -0.88 8.58 -1.64
C PHE A 73 -0.04 9.83 -1.50
N ASP A 74 -0.68 10.93 -1.10
CA ASP A 74 0.01 12.17 -0.80
C ASP A 74 0.15 12.31 0.72
N ILE A 75 1.38 12.13 1.20
CA ILE A 75 1.74 12.22 2.61
C ILE A 75 2.25 13.64 2.87
N HIS A 76 1.71 14.32 3.87
CA HIS A 76 1.92 15.76 4.06
C HIS A 76 3.01 16.12 5.07
N GLN A 77 3.62 15.14 5.73
CA GLN A 77 4.69 15.38 6.69
C GLN A 77 5.65 14.18 6.81
N PRO A 78 6.87 14.37 7.34
CA PRO A 78 7.75 13.25 7.69
C PRO A 78 7.19 12.43 8.85
N GLY A 79 7.47 11.14 8.87
CA GLY A 79 6.97 10.22 9.89
C GLY A 79 7.04 8.76 9.49
N ASN A 80 6.66 7.88 10.42
CA ASN A 80 6.45 6.47 10.15
C ASN A 80 4.95 6.23 9.93
N TYR A 81 4.65 5.48 8.88
CA TYR A 81 3.31 5.16 8.41
C TYR A 81 3.16 3.64 8.33
N THR A 82 1.94 3.18 8.59
CA THR A 82 1.52 1.81 8.31
C THR A 82 0.74 1.80 7.02
N VAL A 83 1.20 1.03 6.04
CA VAL A 83 0.44 0.73 4.83
C VAL A 83 -0.23 -0.61 5.03
N THR A 84 -1.55 -0.64 5.02
CA THR A 84 -2.35 -1.86 5.09
C THR A 84 -3.03 -2.07 3.76
N VAL A 85 -2.84 -3.24 3.15
CA VAL A 85 -3.60 -3.66 1.98
C VAL A 85 -4.55 -4.77 2.40
N THR A 86 -5.80 -4.66 1.95
CA THR A 86 -6.83 -5.66 2.17
C THR A 86 -7.41 -6.10 0.84
N THR A 87 -7.58 -7.40 0.65
CA THR A 87 -8.29 -7.97 -0.50
C THR A 87 -9.58 -8.62 -0.01
N HIS A 88 -10.69 -8.31 -0.68
CA HIS A 88 -12.02 -8.85 -0.45
C HIS A 88 -12.39 -9.74 -1.63
N GLN A 89 -12.57 -11.04 -1.41
CA GLN A 89 -12.96 -11.98 -2.46
C GLN A 89 -14.49 -12.11 -2.53
N ASP A 90 -15.03 -12.41 -3.71
CA ASP A 90 -16.48 -12.58 -3.92
C ASP A 90 -17.09 -13.71 -3.08
N SER A 91 -16.25 -14.65 -2.62
CA SER A 91 -16.64 -15.68 -1.66
C SER A 91 -16.94 -15.16 -0.25
N GLY A 92 -16.69 -13.87 0.02
CA GLY A 92 -16.76 -13.23 1.33
C GLY A 92 -15.46 -13.37 2.14
N ALA A 93 -14.42 -13.98 1.58
CA ALA A 93 -13.17 -14.20 2.27
C ALA A 93 -12.23 -12.98 2.15
N GLU A 94 -11.63 -12.56 3.25
CA GLU A 94 -10.73 -11.41 3.31
C GLU A 94 -9.31 -11.82 3.68
N TYR A 95 -8.33 -11.08 3.15
CA TYR A 95 -6.93 -11.21 3.54
C TYR A 95 -6.30 -9.81 3.61
N SER A 96 -5.61 -9.53 4.71
CA SER A 96 -4.92 -8.25 4.93
C SER A 96 -3.47 -8.46 5.27
N GLN A 97 -2.62 -7.56 4.82
CA GLN A 97 -1.21 -7.52 5.18
C GLN A 97 -0.76 -6.06 5.29
N ASN A 98 0.22 -5.81 6.16
CA ASN A 98 0.77 -4.48 6.35
C ASN A 98 2.29 -4.44 6.17
N ILE A 99 2.78 -3.27 5.78
CA ILE A 99 4.21 -2.91 5.77
C ILE A 99 4.39 -1.55 6.42
N THR A 100 5.61 -1.26 6.86
CA THR A 100 5.99 0.07 7.33
C THR A 100 6.52 0.90 6.17
N LEU A 101 6.12 2.18 6.14
CA LEU A 101 6.60 3.21 5.23
C LEU A 101 7.20 4.36 6.06
N ALA A 102 8.40 4.82 5.73
CA ALA A 102 9.03 5.94 6.42
C ALA A 102 9.27 7.12 5.48
N ILE A 103 8.79 8.29 5.87
CA ILE A 103 9.12 9.57 5.21
C ILE A 103 10.10 10.29 6.13
N VAL A 104 11.34 10.46 5.66
CA VAL A 104 12.39 11.14 6.41
C VAL A 104 12.56 12.59 5.94
N PRO A 105 12.99 13.53 6.80
CA PRO A 105 13.26 14.92 6.41
C PRO A 105 14.34 15.11 5.34
#